data_AF-A0A5N7XW82-F1
#
_entry.id   AF-A0A5N7XW82-F1
#
_cell.length_a   1.000
_cell.length_b   1.000
_cell.length_c   1.000
_cell.angle_alpha   90.00
_cell.angle_beta   90.00
_cell.angle_gamma   90.00
#
_symmetry.space_group_name_H-M   'P 1'
#
loop_
_entity.id
_entity.type
_entity.pdbx_description
1 polymer ?
#
loop_
_entity_poly.entity_id
_entity_poly.type
_entity_poly.pdbx_seq_one_letter_code
_entity_poly.pdbx_strand_id
1 'polypeptide(L)'
;MTLHWGTVLFIAISVWVAASSSGVPGVTWGYLGIVPLVGAAIMGPLWYFFIKQWRKPLTPPLRFNRQRREVCVTEPDGNYWFVPWERVHAVSPSALSLNTGGASKQGALILWLPLEGQEHEAYAENKPGWVMMLNTGGGTGSMAQWECIRSFMEIGPEAVPDTTREDAYEKVQRGGYLGAWIEAFKQLFRELKQGRFGAACMTFLGLTIFGLPWIAVLMIRKLANIPDLTAPEAVEWSQPLPPEKWAKRSPALEQAIAEREAELSQPQSK
;
A
#
# COMPACT_ATOMS: atom_id res chain seq x y z
N MET A 1 4.12 -18.49 -6.75
CA MET A 1 3.56 -19.58 -5.92
C MET A 1 3.24 -19.01 -4.56
N THR A 2 1.97 -18.93 -4.19
CA THR A 2 1.55 -18.49 -2.85
C THR A 2 1.82 -19.58 -1.81
N LEU A 3 1.96 -19.21 -0.54
CA LEU A 3 2.13 -20.15 0.57
C LEU A 3 1.05 -21.25 0.58
N HIS A 4 -0.21 -20.88 0.32
CA HIS A 4 -1.31 -21.84 0.28
C HIS A 4 -1.16 -22.85 -0.86
N TRP A 5 -0.78 -22.40 -2.06
CA TRP A 5 -0.62 -23.30 -3.20
C TRP A 5 0.59 -24.22 -3.03
N GLY A 6 1.68 -23.73 -2.42
CA GLY A 6 2.80 -24.57 -2.00
C GLY A 6 2.36 -25.70 -1.07
N THR A 7 1.55 -25.40 -0.05
CA THR A 7 0.99 -26.42 0.86
C THR A 7 0.08 -27.40 0.13
N VAL A 8 -0.82 -26.93 -0.73
CA VAL A 8 -1.72 -27.81 -1.52
C VAL A 8 -0.93 -28.73 -2.44
N LEU A 9 0.14 -28.23 -3.07
CA LEU A 9 1.00 -29.03 -3.95
C LEU A 9 1.72 -30.13 -3.19
N PHE A 10 2.28 -29.85 -2.00
CA PHE A 10 2.89 -30.91 -1.17
C PHE A 10 1.87 -31.95 -0.71
N ILE A 11 0.63 -31.54 -0.39
CA ILE A 11 -0.45 -32.47 -0.06
C ILE A 11 -0.81 -33.35 -1.27
N ALA A 12 -1.00 -32.74 -2.45
CA ALA A 12 -1.33 -33.45 -3.67
C ALA A 12 -0.23 -34.44 -4.08
N ILE A 13 1.05 -34.06 -3.95
CA ILE A 13 2.18 -34.97 -4.17
C ILE A 13 2.15 -36.11 -3.16
N SER A 14 1.90 -35.83 -1.88
CA SER A 14 1.82 -36.87 -0.84
C SER A 14 0.73 -37.91 -1.15
N VAL A 15 -0.45 -37.43 -1.58
CA VAL A 15 -1.58 -38.29 -1.99
C VAL A 15 -1.24 -39.09 -3.25
N TRP A 16 -0.65 -38.45 -4.26
CA TRP A 16 -0.28 -39.12 -5.51
C TRP A 16 0.79 -40.20 -5.31
N VAL A 17 1.82 -39.91 -4.51
CA VAL A 17 2.87 -40.91 -4.19
C VAL A 17 2.28 -42.07 -3.39
N ALA A 18 1.39 -41.80 -2.42
CA ALA A 18 0.71 -42.85 -1.66
C ALA A 18 -0.19 -43.72 -2.55
N ALA A 19 -0.94 -43.12 -3.46
CA ALA A 19 -1.78 -43.84 -4.43
C ALA A 19 -0.94 -44.64 -5.43
N SER A 20 0.19 -44.11 -5.90
CA SER A 20 1.06 -44.78 -6.87
C SER A 20 1.88 -45.93 -6.26
N SER A 21 2.01 -45.95 -4.93
CA SER A 21 2.70 -47.01 -4.17
C SER A 21 1.73 -47.95 -3.45
N SER A 22 0.43 -47.88 -3.73
CA SER A 22 -0.56 -48.77 -3.13
C SER A 22 -0.33 -50.21 -3.60
N GLY A 23 0.06 -51.10 -2.69
CA GLY A 23 0.27 -52.52 -2.98
C GLY A 23 1.64 -53.08 -2.60
N VAL A 24 2.59 -52.24 -2.18
CA VAL A 24 3.89 -52.68 -1.62
C VAL A 24 3.95 -52.29 -0.14
N PRO A 25 3.61 -53.22 0.79
CA PRO A 25 3.62 -52.96 2.23
C PRO A 25 5.00 -52.44 2.68
N GLY A 26 5.02 -51.31 3.38
CA GLY A 26 6.25 -50.65 3.87
C GLY A 26 6.70 -49.46 3.02
N VAL A 27 6.61 -49.55 1.69
CA VAL A 27 6.95 -48.45 0.78
C VAL A 27 5.89 -47.34 0.85
N THR A 28 4.60 -47.72 0.87
CA THR A 28 3.49 -46.77 1.03
C THR A 28 3.59 -45.98 2.34
N TRP A 29 3.91 -46.68 3.44
CA TRP A 29 4.07 -46.06 4.77
C TRP A 29 5.31 -45.16 4.85
N GLY A 30 6.41 -45.56 4.21
CA GLY A 30 7.62 -44.73 4.10
C GLY A 30 7.34 -43.41 3.37
N TYR A 31 6.64 -43.45 2.24
CA TYR A 31 6.30 -42.24 1.50
C TYR A 31 5.26 -41.35 2.19
N LEU A 32 4.27 -41.95 2.87
CA LEU A 32 3.32 -41.22 3.72
C LEU A 32 4.00 -40.51 4.90
N GLY A 33 5.18 -40.98 5.34
CA GLY A 33 5.99 -40.28 6.35
C GLY A 33 6.91 -39.21 5.76
N ILE A 34 7.69 -39.58 4.73
CA ILE A 34 8.78 -38.73 4.21
C ILE A 34 8.24 -37.51 3.47
N VAL A 35 7.26 -37.67 2.58
CA VAL A 35 6.79 -36.57 1.72
C VAL A 35 6.10 -35.46 2.53
N PRO A 36 5.20 -35.76 3.48
CA PRO A 36 4.65 -34.74 4.36
C PRO A 36 5.68 -34.11 5.29
N LEU A 37 6.70 -34.87 5.74
CA LEU A 37 7.76 -34.33 6.60
C LEU A 37 8.63 -33.33 5.84
N VAL A 38 9.02 -33.63 4.59
CA VAL A 38 9.73 -32.68 3.72
C VAL A 38 8.85 -31.46 3.43
N GLY A 39 7.58 -31.67 3.10
CA GLY A 39 6.62 -30.60 2.89
C GLY A 39 6.47 -29.70 4.12
N ALA A 40 6.37 -30.27 5.32
CA ALA A 40 6.31 -29.52 6.58
C ALA A 40 7.62 -28.81 6.91
N ALA A 41 8.77 -29.41 6.63
CA ALA A 41 10.08 -28.79 6.84
C ALA A 41 10.31 -27.56 5.94
N ILE A 42 9.74 -27.56 4.73
CA ILE A 42 9.82 -26.41 3.81
C ILE A 42 8.71 -25.39 4.11
N MET A 43 7.46 -25.83 4.18
CA MET A 43 6.31 -24.94 4.34
C MET A 43 6.15 -24.41 5.76
N GLY A 44 6.56 -25.15 6.78
CA GLY A 44 6.47 -24.76 8.18
C GLY A 44 7.21 -23.45 8.48
N PRO A 45 8.51 -23.33 8.17
CA PRO A 45 9.25 -22.08 8.32
C PRO A 45 8.64 -20.93 7.50
N LEU A 46 8.21 -21.18 6.27
CA LEU A 46 7.58 -20.16 5.43
C LEU A 46 6.30 -19.62 6.07
N TRP A 47 5.42 -20.50 6.55
CA TRP A 47 4.20 -20.11 7.27
C TRP A 47 4.53 -19.40 8.59
N TYR A 48 5.53 -19.87 9.32
CA TYR A 48 6.00 -19.21 10.55
C TYR A 48 6.45 -17.78 10.29
N PHE A 49 7.32 -17.55 9.29
CA PHE A 49 7.78 -16.19 8.95
C PHE A 49 6.65 -15.31 8.43
N PHE A 50 5.74 -15.86 7.61
CA PHE A 50 4.56 -15.13 7.14
C PHE A 50 3.67 -14.69 8.31
N ILE A 51 3.31 -15.60 9.21
CA ILE A 51 2.47 -15.31 10.37
C ILE A 51 3.19 -14.31 11.29
N LYS A 52 4.49 -14.50 11.54
CA LYS A 52 5.30 -13.58 12.34
C LYS A 52 5.28 -12.17 11.75
N GLN A 53 5.49 -12.03 10.43
CA GLN A 53 5.46 -10.74 9.76
C GLN A 53 4.05 -10.13 9.75
N TRP A 54 3.01 -10.93 9.50
CA TRP A 54 1.63 -10.46 9.49
C TRP A 54 1.15 -10.01 10.88
N ARG A 55 1.65 -10.60 11.97
CA ARG A 55 1.31 -10.23 13.35
C ARG A 55 2.01 -8.96 13.85
N LYS A 56 3.14 -8.56 13.26
CA LYS A 56 3.81 -7.29 13.63
C LYS A 56 2.84 -6.13 13.44
N PRO A 57 2.67 -5.21 14.41
CA PRO A 57 1.79 -4.06 14.22
C PRO A 57 2.21 -3.27 12.97
N LEU A 58 1.26 -2.58 12.35
CA LEU A 58 1.61 -1.62 11.31
C LEU A 58 2.50 -0.54 11.93
N THR A 59 3.39 0.06 11.14
CA THR A 59 4.01 1.32 11.55
C THR A 59 2.91 2.38 11.60
N PRO A 60 2.89 3.27 12.60
CA PRO A 60 1.94 4.37 12.62
C PRO A 60 2.03 5.16 11.30
N PRO A 61 0.89 5.64 10.77
CA PRO A 61 0.89 6.36 9.51
C PRO A 61 1.43 7.78 9.69
N LEU A 62 2.04 8.32 8.63
CA LEU A 62 2.28 9.75 8.49
C LEU A 62 0.94 10.49 8.54
N ARG A 63 0.83 11.52 9.39
CA ARG A 63 -0.41 12.28 9.55
C ARG A 63 -0.26 13.70 9.08
N PHE A 64 -1.20 14.14 8.27
CA PHE A 64 -1.29 15.49 7.76
C PHE A 64 -2.35 16.27 8.53
N ASN A 65 -1.98 17.41 9.11
CA ASN A 65 -2.93 18.31 9.76
C ASN A 65 -3.01 19.62 8.97
N ARG A 66 -4.10 19.74 8.19
CA ARG A 66 -4.38 20.95 7.40
C ARG A 66 -4.57 22.19 8.26
N GLN A 67 -5.24 22.06 9.40
CA GLN A 67 -5.58 23.20 10.24
C GLN A 67 -4.34 23.85 10.85
N ARG A 68 -3.32 23.05 11.17
CA ARG A 68 -2.01 23.50 11.64
C ARG A 68 -1.00 23.74 10.51
N ARG A 69 -1.30 23.27 9.28
CA ARG A 69 -0.36 23.19 8.15
C ARG A 69 0.95 22.50 8.53
N GLU A 70 0.83 21.35 9.19
CA GLU A 70 1.95 20.55 9.69
C GLU A 70 1.75 19.07 9.37
N VAL A 71 2.84 18.33 9.37
CA VAL A 71 2.88 16.88 9.17
C VAL A 71 3.57 16.24 10.37
N CYS A 72 2.89 15.30 11.00
CA CYS A 72 3.45 14.51 12.09
C CYS A 72 4.13 13.27 11.51
N VAL A 73 5.44 13.20 11.67
CA VAL A 73 6.23 12.01 11.35
C VAL A 73 6.28 11.10 12.57
N THR A 74 6.08 9.81 12.33
CA THR A 74 6.02 8.80 13.38
C THR A 74 7.13 7.78 13.17
N GLU A 75 7.98 7.60 14.17
CA GLU A 75 9.01 6.56 14.16
C GLU A 75 8.47 5.23 14.74
N PRO A 76 8.96 4.05 14.30
CA PRO A 76 8.60 2.78 14.92
C PRO A 76 8.89 2.70 16.42
N ASP A 77 9.86 3.50 16.90
CA ASP A 77 10.25 3.58 18.31
C ASP A 77 9.29 4.45 19.16
N GLY A 78 8.32 5.10 18.52
CA GLY A 78 7.32 5.93 19.18
C GLY A 78 7.74 7.39 19.37
N ASN A 79 8.80 7.84 18.71
CA ASN A 79 9.15 9.25 18.61
C ASN A 79 8.26 9.96 17.58
N TYR A 80 7.93 11.22 17.88
CA TYR A 80 7.09 12.07 17.04
C TYR A 80 7.75 13.43 16.89
N TRP A 81 7.72 13.98 15.69
CA TRP A 81 8.11 15.36 15.45
C TRP A 81 7.22 15.99 14.39
N PHE A 82 7.18 17.31 14.36
CA PHE A 82 6.23 18.07 13.56
C PHE A 82 6.98 18.86 12.50
N VAL A 83 6.63 18.61 11.24
CA VAL A 83 7.25 19.27 10.10
C VAL A 83 6.25 20.25 9.49
N PRO A 84 6.60 21.54 9.33
CA PRO A 84 5.75 22.47 8.61
C PRO A 84 5.48 21.97 7.19
N TRP A 85 4.24 22.04 6.73
CA TRP A 85 3.80 21.52 5.43
C TRP A 85 4.63 22.08 4.26
N GLU A 86 5.01 23.36 4.33
CA GLU A 86 5.81 24.02 3.30
C GLU A 86 7.27 23.52 3.24
N ARG A 87 7.69 22.67 4.18
CA ARG A 87 9.00 22.00 4.21
C ARG A 87 8.94 20.55 3.73
N VAL A 88 7.76 20.06 3.38
CA VAL A 88 7.59 18.73 2.80
C VAL A 88 7.88 18.81 1.30
N HIS A 89 8.86 18.02 0.85
CA HIS A 89 9.24 17.99 -0.56
C HIS A 89 8.86 16.66 -1.19
N ALA A 90 8.14 16.72 -2.31
CA ALA A 90 7.82 15.56 -3.11
C ALA A 90 8.82 15.40 -4.25
N VAL A 91 9.41 14.21 -4.33
CA VAL A 91 10.30 13.79 -5.42
C VAL A 91 9.67 12.59 -6.09
N SER A 92 9.49 12.65 -7.40
CA SER A 92 8.94 11.54 -8.19
C SER A 92 10.02 10.98 -9.12
N PRO A 93 10.98 10.18 -8.62
CA PRO A 93 11.95 9.55 -9.50
C PRO A 93 11.25 8.56 -10.42
N SER A 94 11.73 8.47 -11.65
CA SER A 94 11.33 7.42 -12.56
C SER A 94 12.53 6.91 -13.33
N ALA A 95 12.66 5.59 -13.39
CA ALA A 95 13.68 4.89 -14.14
C ALA A 95 13.03 4.07 -15.25
N LEU A 96 13.61 4.14 -16.45
CA LEU A 96 13.25 3.26 -17.55
C LEU A 96 14.23 2.08 -17.56
N SER A 97 13.73 0.89 -17.25
CA SER A 97 14.50 -0.35 -17.31
C SER A 97 14.19 -1.08 -18.62
N LEU A 98 15.22 -1.30 -19.43
CA LEU A 98 15.15 -2.11 -20.65
C LEU A 98 15.61 -3.53 -20.31
N ASN A 99 14.76 -4.52 -20.55
CA ASN A 99 15.11 -5.93 -20.40
C ASN A 99 14.66 -6.74 -21.63
N THR A 100 15.01 -8.02 -21.67
CA THR A 100 14.68 -8.93 -22.79
C THR A 100 13.17 -9.06 -23.04
N GLY A 101 12.33 -8.72 -22.06
CA GLY A 101 10.88 -8.68 -22.16
C GLY A 101 10.30 -7.31 -22.54
N GLY A 102 11.14 -6.31 -22.83
CA GLY A 102 10.74 -4.97 -23.28
C GLY A 102 11.14 -3.84 -22.34
N ALA A 103 10.58 -2.66 -22.59
CA ALA A 103 10.79 -1.47 -21.78
C ALA A 103 9.77 -1.40 -20.64
N SER A 104 10.25 -1.27 -19.41
CA SER A 104 9.42 -1.08 -18.21
C SER A 104 9.82 0.20 -17.48
N LYS A 105 8.85 1.08 -17.24
CA LYS A 105 9.06 2.31 -16.47
C LYS A 105 8.69 2.03 -15.02
N GLN A 106 9.65 2.17 -14.13
CA GLN A 106 9.47 2.05 -12.68
C GLN A 106 9.59 3.43 -12.03
N GLY A 107 8.97 3.60 -10.87
CA GLY A 107 9.06 4.83 -10.10
C GLY A 107 8.12 4.80 -8.91
N ALA A 108 8.26 5.81 -8.06
CA ALA A 108 7.49 5.96 -6.84
C ALA A 108 7.36 7.45 -6.51
N LEU A 109 6.48 7.77 -5.57
CA LEU A 109 6.46 9.07 -4.93
C LEU A 109 7.32 8.98 -3.67
N ILE A 110 8.30 9.84 -3.56
CA ILE A 110 9.17 9.98 -2.39
C ILE A 110 8.81 11.29 -1.71
N LEU A 111 8.40 11.22 -0.45
CA LEU A 111 8.24 12.39 0.41
C LEU A 111 9.51 12.54 1.24
N TRP A 112 10.19 13.67 1.06
CA TRP A 112 11.30 14.09 1.89
C TRP A 112 10.81 15.06 2.95
N LEU A 113 11.24 14.82 4.19
CA LEU A 113 10.96 15.66 5.34
C LEU A 113 12.27 15.94 6.10
N PRO A 114 12.42 17.12 6.72
CA PRO A 114 13.56 17.39 7.60
C PRO A 114 13.58 16.44 8.81
N LEU A 115 14.78 16.21 9.35
CA LEU A 115 14.99 15.43 10.56
C LEU A 115 14.52 16.19 11.81
N GLU A 116 14.36 15.45 12.91
CA GLU A 116 14.09 16.01 14.23
C GLU A 116 15.17 17.04 14.61
N GLY A 117 14.74 18.19 15.13
CA GLY A 117 15.63 19.34 15.44
C GLY A 117 16.04 20.19 14.22
N GLN A 118 15.68 19.79 13.00
CA GLN A 118 15.94 20.50 11.74
C GLN A 118 14.65 20.85 10.98
N GLU A 119 13.51 20.88 11.69
CA GLU A 119 12.15 20.97 11.13
C GLU A 119 11.92 22.21 10.24
N HIS A 120 12.63 23.31 10.52
CA HIS A 120 12.54 24.56 9.77
C HIS A 120 13.62 24.72 8.69
N GLU A 121 14.39 23.67 8.39
CA GLU A 121 15.40 23.72 7.35
C GLU A 121 14.81 23.41 5.97
N ALA A 122 15.36 24.04 4.93
CA ALA A 122 14.90 23.83 3.56
C ALA A 122 15.53 22.57 2.97
N TYR A 123 14.86 21.96 2.00
CA TYR A 123 15.46 20.89 1.21
C TYR A 123 16.72 21.37 0.50
N ALA A 124 17.75 20.53 0.53
CA ALA A 124 18.95 20.65 -0.29
C ALA A 124 19.40 19.24 -0.69
N GLU A 125 19.96 19.11 -1.89
CA GLU A 125 20.34 17.82 -2.49
C GLU A 125 21.29 16.99 -1.61
N ASN A 126 22.20 17.65 -0.90
CA ASN A 126 23.19 17.00 -0.03
C ASN A 126 22.78 16.95 1.44
N LYS A 127 21.50 17.20 1.76
CA LYS A 127 21.02 17.24 3.14
C LYS A 127 20.32 15.93 3.50
N PRO A 128 20.73 15.28 4.60
CA PRO A 128 20.00 14.12 5.09
C PRO A 128 18.59 14.55 5.51
N GLY A 129 17.61 13.75 5.16
CA GLY A 129 16.23 13.93 5.59
C GLY A 129 15.55 12.59 5.78
N TRP A 130 14.43 12.63 6.46
CA TRP A 130 13.56 11.50 6.59
C TRP A 130 12.79 11.28 5.28
N VAL A 131 12.67 10.02 4.86
CA VAL A 131 12.12 9.69 3.55
C VAL A 131 11.01 8.64 3.68
N MET A 132 9.84 8.95 3.13
CA MET A 132 8.76 7.98 2.90
C MET A 132 8.60 7.71 1.42
N MET A 133 8.69 6.43 1.04
CA MET A 133 8.43 5.97 -0.31
C MET A 133 7.01 5.39 -0.42
N LEU A 134 6.19 6.00 -1.27
CA LEU A 134 4.83 5.57 -1.61
C LEU A 134 4.87 4.85 -2.96
N ASN A 135 4.46 3.58 -2.98
CA ASN A 135 4.40 2.78 -4.20
C ASN A 135 3.17 3.13 -5.05
N THR A 136 3.29 4.22 -5.80
CA THR A 136 2.25 4.76 -6.70
C THR A 136 2.54 4.50 -8.18
N GLY A 137 3.71 3.92 -8.49
CA GLY A 137 4.26 3.90 -9.85
C GLY A 137 4.82 5.26 -10.26
N GLY A 138 5.73 5.29 -11.24
CA GLY A 138 6.39 6.54 -11.68
C GLY A 138 5.52 7.41 -12.60
N GLY A 139 5.87 8.68 -12.72
CA GLY A 139 5.21 9.62 -13.63
C GLY A 139 3.85 10.05 -13.13
N THR A 140 2.80 9.86 -13.94
CA THR A 140 1.44 10.34 -13.65
C THR A 140 0.86 9.79 -12.35
N GLY A 141 1.19 8.54 -11.97
CA GLY A 141 0.73 7.95 -10.70
C GLY A 141 1.24 8.71 -9.48
N SER A 142 2.55 8.95 -9.39
CA SER A 142 3.16 9.78 -8.35
C SER A 142 2.64 11.22 -8.35
N MET A 143 2.50 11.84 -9.53
CA MET A 143 1.98 13.20 -9.64
C MET A 143 0.54 13.29 -9.14
N ALA A 144 -0.32 12.34 -9.52
CA ALA A 144 -1.70 12.29 -9.05
C ALA A 144 -1.80 12.09 -7.54
N GLN A 145 -0.95 11.21 -6.97
CA GLN A 145 -0.92 11.02 -5.52
C GLN A 145 -0.47 12.30 -4.79
N TRP A 146 0.57 12.97 -5.30
CA TRP A 146 1.01 14.24 -4.74
C TRP A 146 -0.08 15.31 -4.82
N GLU A 147 -0.75 15.43 -5.95
CA GLU A 147 -1.87 16.36 -6.12
C GLU A 147 -3.05 16.05 -5.19
N CYS A 148 -3.31 14.78 -4.87
CA CYS A 148 -4.32 14.42 -3.87
C CYS A 148 -3.93 14.92 -2.47
N ILE A 149 -2.67 14.70 -2.05
CA ILE A 149 -2.16 15.17 -0.74
C ILE A 149 -2.17 16.70 -0.70
N ARG A 150 -1.70 17.36 -1.76
CA ARG A 150 -1.67 18.82 -1.87
C ARG A 150 -3.07 19.42 -1.84
N SER A 151 -4.02 18.84 -2.58
CA SER A 151 -5.41 19.30 -2.60
C SER A 151 -6.10 19.11 -1.25
N PHE A 152 -5.82 18.00 -0.56
CA PHE A 152 -6.26 17.79 0.82
C PHE A 152 -5.75 18.89 1.76
N MET A 153 -4.46 19.24 1.67
CA MET A 153 -3.84 20.25 2.54
C MET A 153 -4.24 21.68 2.21
N GLU A 154 -4.44 22.01 0.93
CA GLU A 154 -4.68 23.37 0.47
C GLU A 154 -6.15 23.74 0.34
N ILE A 155 -6.97 22.85 -0.21
CA ILE A 155 -8.39 23.10 -0.46
C ILE A 155 -9.18 22.53 0.70
N GLY A 156 -9.14 21.20 0.82
CA GLY A 156 -9.86 20.45 1.84
C GLY A 156 -10.13 19.01 1.41
N PRO A 157 -10.75 18.19 2.29
CA PRO A 157 -11.10 16.81 2.00
C PRO A 157 -12.04 16.66 0.79
N GLU A 158 -12.90 17.64 0.53
CA GLU A 158 -13.86 17.66 -0.58
C GLU A 158 -13.21 17.71 -1.97
N ALA A 159 -11.96 18.19 -2.06
CA ALA A 159 -11.22 18.25 -3.31
C ALA A 159 -10.55 16.91 -3.67
N VAL A 160 -10.45 16.00 -2.70
CA VAL A 160 -9.87 14.69 -2.92
C VAL A 160 -10.94 13.79 -3.54
N PRO A 161 -10.66 13.10 -4.67
CA PRO A 161 -11.62 12.17 -5.23
C PRO A 161 -11.91 11.08 -4.20
N ASP A 162 -13.20 10.83 -3.98
CA ASP A 162 -13.63 9.72 -3.15
C ASP A 162 -13.29 8.40 -3.86
N THR A 163 -12.10 7.91 -3.57
CA THR A 163 -11.57 6.63 -4.05
C THR A 163 -11.73 5.55 -3.02
N THR A 164 -12.44 5.86 -1.92
CA THR A 164 -12.73 4.91 -0.87
C THR A 164 -13.47 3.77 -1.56
N ARG A 165 -12.79 2.63 -1.70
CA ARG A 165 -13.37 1.39 -2.25
C ARG A 165 -14.34 0.82 -1.21
N GLU A 166 -15.15 1.65 -0.55
CA GLU A 166 -16.11 1.26 0.50
C GLU A 166 -16.93 0.09 0.00
N ASP A 167 -17.39 0.15 -1.24
CA ASP A 167 -18.08 -0.95 -1.90
C ASP A 167 -17.35 -2.31 -1.86
N ALA A 168 -16.03 -2.35 -2.08
CA ALA A 168 -15.27 -3.59 -2.05
C ALA A 168 -14.82 -3.95 -0.62
N TYR A 169 -14.49 -2.94 0.20
CA TYR A 169 -14.04 -3.11 1.59
C TYR A 169 -15.21 -3.52 2.50
N GLU A 170 -16.34 -2.83 2.43
CA GLU A 170 -17.58 -3.11 3.15
C GLU A 170 -18.13 -4.49 2.77
N LYS A 171 -18.17 -4.85 1.48
CA LYS A 171 -18.64 -6.18 1.04
C LYS A 171 -17.75 -7.31 1.56
N VAL A 172 -16.43 -7.09 1.63
CA VAL A 172 -15.48 -8.06 2.20
C VAL A 172 -15.52 -8.05 3.74
N GLN A 173 -15.78 -6.91 4.40
CA GLN A 173 -15.98 -6.85 5.85
C GLN A 173 -17.28 -7.55 6.27
N ARG A 174 -18.37 -7.37 5.53
CA ARG A 174 -19.69 -7.95 5.82
C ARG A 174 -19.78 -9.44 5.48
N GLY A 175 -19.15 -9.87 4.39
CA GLY A 175 -19.16 -11.27 3.93
C GLY A 175 -17.90 -12.07 4.28
N GLY A 176 -16.89 -11.44 4.88
CA GLY A 176 -15.59 -12.06 5.15
C GLY A 176 -14.95 -12.67 3.89
N TYR A 177 -14.38 -13.86 4.07
CA TYR A 177 -13.76 -14.62 2.98
C TYR A 177 -14.76 -15.04 1.90
N LEU A 178 -15.97 -15.46 2.29
CA LEU A 178 -17.02 -15.87 1.37
C LEU A 178 -17.50 -14.69 0.51
N GLY A 179 -17.63 -13.50 1.09
CA GLY A 179 -17.97 -12.28 0.36
C GLY A 179 -16.94 -11.92 -0.71
N ALA A 180 -15.65 -11.97 -0.35
CA ALA A 180 -14.55 -11.74 -1.29
C ALA A 180 -14.56 -12.75 -2.45
N TRP A 181 -14.84 -14.02 -2.17
CA TRP A 181 -14.99 -15.05 -3.19
C TRP A 181 -16.16 -14.82 -4.13
N ILE A 182 -17.35 -14.52 -3.57
CA ILE A 182 -18.56 -14.28 -4.36
C ILE A 182 -18.35 -13.12 -5.32
N GLU A 183 -17.74 -12.02 -4.87
CA GLU A 183 -17.49 -10.85 -5.72
C GLU A 183 -16.47 -11.14 -6.82
N ALA A 184 -15.41 -11.88 -6.51
CA ALA A 184 -14.43 -12.27 -7.52
C ALA A 184 -15.04 -13.22 -8.56
N PHE A 185 -15.93 -14.15 -8.16
CA PHE A 185 -16.69 -14.96 -9.11
C PHE A 185 -17.64 -14.11 -9.98
N LYS A 186 -18.37 -13.16 -9.39
CA LYS A 186 -19.21 -12.22 -10.15
C LYS A 186 -18.40 -11.39 -11.14
N GLN A 187 -17.18 -10.98 -10.77
CA GLN A 187 -16.26 -10.27 -11.66
C GLN A 187 -15.87 -11.18 -12.83
N LEU A 188 -15.45 -12.42 -12.56
CA LEU A 188 -15.11 -13.40 -13.60
C LEU A 188 -16.27 -13.61 -14.59
N PHE A 189 -17.49 -13.82 -14.09
CA PHE A 189 -18.66 -13.98 -14.95
C PHE A 189 -19.01 -12.73 -15.76
N ARG A 190 -18.81 -11.53 -15.21
CA ARG A 190 -18.99 -10.27 -15.95
C ARG A 190 -17.97 -10.13 -17.07
N GLU A 191 -16.70 -10.41 -16.79
CA GLU A 191 -15.61 -10.34 -17.78
C GLU A 191 -15.83 -11.35 -18.92
N LEU A 192 -16.28 -12.57 -18.59
CA LEU A 192 -16.65 -13.58 -19.58
C LEU A 192 -17.86 -13.14 -20.43
N LYS A 193 -18.91 -12.60 -19.82
CA LYS A 193 -20.08 -12.05 -20.56
C LYS A 193 -19.71 -10.88 -21.47
N GLN A 194 -18.74 -10.05 -21.07
CA GLN A 194 -18.25 -8.92 -21.85
C GLN A 194 -17.23 -9.33 -22.93
N GLY A 195 -16.91 -10.62 -23.08
CA GLY A 195 -15.91 -11.10 -24.05
C GLY A 195 -14.48 -10.68 -23.72
N ARG A 196 -14.21 -10.22 -22.49
CA ARG A 196 -12.87 -9.79 -22.03
C ARG A 196 -12.07 -11.00 -21.57
N PHE A 197 -11.79 -11.93 -22.47
CA PHE A 197 -11.13 -13.21 -22.16
C PHE A 197 -9.77 -13.04 -21.45
N GLY A 198 -8.96 -12.05 -21.85
CA GLY A 198 -7.69 -11.78 -21.18
C GLY A 198 -7.86 -11.39 -19.71
N ALA A 199 -8.84 -10.53 -19.40
CA ALA A 199 -9.16 -10.14 -18.03
C ALA A 199 -9.72 -11.32 -17.25
N ALA A 200 -10.65 -12.08 -17.85
CA ALA A 200 -11.24 -13.26 -17.23
C ALA A 200 -10.18 -14.33 -16.88
N CYS A 201 -9.22 -14.59 -17.77
CA CYS A 201 -8.10 -15.48 -17.48
C CYS A 201 -7.26 -14.97 -16.30
N MET A 202 -6.97 -13.67 -16.25
CA MET A 202 -6.23 -13.07 -15.13
C MET A 202 -7.01 -13.14 -13.81
N THR A 203 -8.31 -12.89 -13.83
CA THR A 203 -9.19 -13.01 -12.65
C THR A 203 -9.26 -14.47 -12.17
N PHE A 204 -9.35 -15.43 -13.09
CA PHE A 204 -9.34 -16.86 -12.76
C PHE A 204 -8.00 -17.30 -12.16
N LEU A 205 -6.87 -16.91 -12.76
CA LEU A 205 -5.53 -17.13 -12.20
C LEU A 205 -5.39 -16.49 -10.81
N GLY A 206 -5.92 -15.28 -10.65
CA GLY A 206 -5.96 -14.54 -9.40
C GLY A 206 -6.72 -15.28 -8.29
N LEU A 207 -7.88 -15.85 -8.63
CA LEU A 207 -8.71 -16.65 -7.72
C LEU A 207 -8.04 -17.96 -7.30
N THR A 208 -7.44 -18.68 -8.26
CA THR A 208 -6.98 -20.05 -8.08
C THR A 208 -5.52 -20.17 -7.64
N ILE A 209 -4.62 -19.38 -8.22
CA ILE A 209 -3.17 -19.48 -7.99
C ILE A 209 -2.69 -18.44 -6.98
N PHE A 210 -3.21 -17.21 -7.05
CA PHE A 210 -2.72 -16.11 -6.23
C PHE A 210 -3.53 -15.89 -4.95
N GLY A 211 -4.65 -16.58 -4.77
CA GLY A 211 -5.51 -16.47 -3.59
C GLY A 211 -5.95 -15.04 -3.30
N LEU A 212 -6.36 -14.31 -4.33
CA LEU A 212 -6.82 -12.92 -4.22
C LEU A 212 -7.81 -12.68 -3.07
N PRO A 213 -8.83 -13.54 -2.81
CA PRO A 213 -9.74 -13.36 -1.68
C PRO A 213 -9.04 -13.39 -0.32
N TRP A 214 -8.03 -14.25 -0.15
CA TRP A 214 -7.23 -14.30 1.08
C TRP A 214 -6.43 -13.02 1.28
N ILE A 215 -5.77 -12.55 0.22
CA ILE A 215 -5.00 -11.30 0.27
C ILE A 215 -5.92 -10.13 0.64
N ALA A 216 -7.09 -10.03 -0.01
CA ALA A 216 -8.07 -8.99 0.27
C ALA A 216 -8.51 -8.99 1.75
N VAL A 217 -8.93 -10.14 2.29
CA VAL A 217 -9.35 -10.25 3.69
C VAL A 217 -8.20 -9.92 4.65
N LEU A 218 -7.00 -10.45 4.39
CA LEU A 218 -5.85 -10.22 5.26
C LEU A 218 -5.41 -8.76 5.26
N MET A 219 -5.42 -8.09 4.11
CA MET A 219 -5.14 -6.65 4.01
C MET A 219 -6.21 -5.86 4.76
N ILE A 220 -7.49 -6.11 4.51
CA ILE A 220 -8.59 -5.39 5.17
C ILE A 220 -8.51 -5.54 6.68
N ARG A 221 -8.29 -6.76 7.19
CA ARG A 221 -8.10 -6.98 8.64
C ARG A 221 -6.87 -6.28 9.18
N LYS A 222 -5.80 -6.20 8.38
CA LYS A 222 -4.57 -5.52 8.80
C LYS A 222 -4.77 -4.00 8.88
N LEU A 223 -5.45 -3.42 7.89
CA LEU A 223 -5.76 -1.99 7.84
C LEU A 223 -6.95 -1.60 8.72
N ALA A 224 -7.77 -2.53 9.21
CA ALA A 224 -8.86 -2.21 10.14
C ALA A 224 -8.35 -1.66 11.48
N ASN A 225 -7.16 -2.09 11.90
CA ASN A 225 -6.51 -1.65 13.14
C ASN A 225 -5.24 -0.86 12.80
N ILE A 226 -5.42 0.39 12.36
CA ILE A 226 -4.30 1.32 12.16
C ILE A 226 -3.85 1.81 13.54
N PRO A 227 -2.55 1.71 13.89
CA PRO A 227 -2.05 2.26 15.13
C PRO A 227 -2.33 3.76 15.23
N ASP A 228 -2.80 4.19 16.40
CA ASP A 228 -3.03 5.59 16.70
C ASP A 228 -1.77 6.27 17.27
N LEU A 229 -1.77 7.60 17.33
CA LEU A 229 -0.72 8.36 18.02
C LEU A 229 -0.75 8.03 19.51
N THR A 230 0.41 7.70 20.08
CA THR A 230 0.52 7.31 21.49
C THR A 230 1.05 8.42 22.39
N ALA A 231 1.81 9.37 21.86
CA ALA A 231 2.36 10.47 22.65
C ALA A 231 1.30 11.54 22.96
N PRO A 232 1.21 12.07 24.20
CA PRO A 232 0.23 13.08 24.58
C PRO A 232 0.27 14.34 23.69
N GLU A 233 1.47 14.81 23.35
CA GLU A 233 1.70 15.96 22.48
C GLU A 233 1.14 15.74 21.06
N ALA A 234 1.32 14.54 20.51
CA ALA A 234 0.83 14.19 19.19
C ALA A 234 -0.70 14.04 19.18
N VAL A 235 -1.27 13.49 20.26
CA VAL A 235 -2.73 13.39 20.44
C VAL A 235 -3.35 14.77 20.54
N GLU A 236 -2.79 15.68 21.34
CA GLU A 236 -3.27 17.06 21.45
C GLU A 236 -3.12 17.83 20.13
N TRP A 237 -1.99 17.65 19.45
CA TRP A 237 -1.75 18.20 18.12
C TRP A 237 -2.82 17.77 17.11
N SER A 238 -3.29 16.51 17.19
CA SER A 238 -4.29 15.96 16.27
C SER A 238 -5.72 16.47 16.49
N GLN A 239 -6.00 17.13 17.62
CA GLN A 239 -7.34 17.64 17.91
C GLN A 239 -7.71 18.80 16.98
N PRO A 240 -9.01 18.92 16.62
CA PRO A 240 -9.47 19.96 15.72
C PRO A 240 -9.32 21.34 16.37
N LEU A 241 -8.75 22.27 15.61
CA LEU A 241 -8.68 23.68 15.92
C LEU A 241 -9.89 24.44 15.36
N PRO A 242 -10.34 25.49 16.08
CA PRO A 242 -11.36 26.38 15.56
C PRO A 242 -10.83 27.15 14.33
N PRO A 243 -11.69 27.47 13.34
CA PRO A 243 -11.28 28.08 12.07
C PRO A 243 -10.44 29.35 12.22
N GLU A 244 -10.66 30.14 13.27
CA GLU A 244 -9.91 31.38 13.51
C GLU A 244 -8.44 31.13 13.84
N LYS A 245 -8.10 29.93 14.34
CA LYS A 245 -6.74 29.52 14.70
C LYS A 245 -6.04 28.73 13.60
N TRP A 246 -6.64 28.60 12.42
CA TRP A 246 -6.01 27.85 11.34
C TRP A 246 -4.79 28.59 10.82
N ALA A 247 -3.70 27.85 10.66
CA ALA A 247 -2.47 28.36 10.07
C ALA A 247 -2.73 28.75 8.61
N LYS A 248 -2.23 29.92 8.23
CA LYS A 248 -2.31 30.43 6.86
C LYS A 248 -1.02 30.09 6.10
N ARG A 249 -1.10 30.16 4.77
CA ARG A 249 0.07 30.06 3.89
C ARG A 249 1.10 31.13 4.23
N SER A 250 2.36 30.82 4.04
CA SER A 250 3.40 31.85 4.15
C SER A 250 3.25 32.90 3.04
N PRO A 251 3.66 34.15 3.30
CA PRO A 251 3.62 35.21 2.28
C PRO A 251 4.42 34.86 1.02
N ALA A 252 5.54 34.14 1.18
CA ALA A 252 6.37 33.69 0.07
C ALA A 252 5.62 32.68 -0.82
N LEU A 253 4.86 31.77 -0.22
CA LEU A 253 4.05 30.81 -0.97
C LEU A 253 2.92 31.49 -1.73
N GLU A 254 2.23 32.46 -1.13
CA GLU A 254 1.17 33.22 -1.83
C GLU A 254 1.72 34.01 -3.02
N GLN A 255 2.91 34.60 -2.87
CA GLN A 255 3.60 35.27 -3.99
C GLN A 255 3.93 34.30 -5.12
N ALA A 256 4.52 33.14 -4.79
CA ALA A 256 4.84 32.12 -5.79
C ALA A 256 3.60 31.56 -6.51
N ILE A 257 2.48 31.42 -5.80
CA ILE A 257 1.20 31.02 -6.41
C ILE A 257 0.71 32.11 -7.37
N ALA A 258 0.70 33.38 -6.95
CA ALA A 258 0.25 34.49 -7.79
C ALA A 258 1.10 34.64 -9.06
N GLU A 259 2.43 34.51 -8.93
CA GLU A 259 3.35 34.49 -10.08
C GLU A 259 3.01 33.35 -11.04
N ARG A 260 2.82 32.14 -10.51
CA ARG A 260 2.51 30.97 -11.33
C ARG A 260 1.15 31.07 -12.02
N GLU A 261 0.13 31.60 -11.36
CA GLU A 261 -1.19 31.85 -11.95
C GLU A 261 -1.11 32.92 -13.05
N ALA A 262 -0.30 33.97 -12.86
CA ALA A 262 -0.05 34.97 -13.88
C ALA A 262 0.61 34.36 -15.12
N GLU A 263 1.63 33.51 -14.96
CA GLU A 263 2.26 32.77 -16.07
C GLU A 263 1.25 31.90 -16.83
N LEU A 264 0.39 31.17 -16.12
CA LEU A 264 -0.61 30.28 -16.73
C LEU A 264 -1.72 31.04 -17.46
N SER A 265 -2.02 32.27 -17.03
CA SER A 265 -3.01 33.13 -17.69
C SER A 265 -2.51 33.75 -18.99
N GLN A 266 -1.19 33.79 -19.21
CA GLN A 266 -0.62 34.24 -20.47
C GLN A 266 -0.85 33.17 -21.56
N PRO A 267 -1.34 33.54 -22.75
CA PRO A 267 -1.48 32.59 -23.84
C PRO A 267 -0.11 32.00 -24.16
N GLN A 268 0.03 30.68 -24.04
CA GLN A 268 1.24 29.97 -24.48
C GLN A 268 1.49 30.32 -25.95
N SER A 269 2.51 31.15 -26.23
CA SER A 269 2.94 31.41 -27.61
C SER A 269 3.43 30.08 -28.18
N LYS A 270 2.66 29.53 -29.12
CA LYS A 270 3.08 28.38 -29.94
C LYS A 270 4.32 28.70 -30.75
#